data_AF-A0A850KHW7-F1
#
_entry.id   AF-A0A850KHW7-F1
#
_cell.length_a   1.000
_cell.length_b   1.000
_cell.length_c   1.000
_cell.angle_alpha   90.00
_cell.angle_beta   90.00
_cell.angle_gamma   90.00
#
_symmetry.space_group_name_H-M   'P 1'
#
loop_
_entity.id
_entity.type
_entity.pdbx_description
1 polymer ?
#
loop_
_entity_poly.entity_id
_entity_poly.type
_entity_poly.pdbx_seq_one_letter_code
_entity_poly.pdbx_strand_id
1 'polypeptide(L)'
;MLFTINGVIVVSGISKAKKRIDEAVERICAEKNIPTIPHWRMHDMRRTMVTMMNEQLKIPPHVVEACVNHISGAAKMGVAGVYNKAPYLRVVK
;
A
#
# COMPACT_ATOMS: atom_id res chain seq x y z
N MET A 1 11.68 -6.84 9.85
CA MET A 1 11.18 -5.57 10.44
C MET A 1 10.40 -5.92 11.70
N LEU A 2 10.72 -5.28 12.83
CA LEU A 2 9.99 -5.44 14.08
C LEU A 2 9.09 -4.22 14.26
N PHE A 3 7.77 -4.42 14.29
CA PHE A 3 6.81 -3.34 14.51
C PHE A 3 6.25 -3.46 15.92
N THR A 4 6.22 -2.35 16.65
CA THR A 4 5.74 -2.27 18.03
C THR A 4 4.71 -1.15 18.16
N ILE A 5 3.74 -1.34 19.05
CA ILE A 5 2.71 -0.33 19.34
C ILE A 5 3.17 0.72 20.37
N ASN A 6 4.14 0.38 21.22
CA ASN A 6 4.57 1.23 22.35
C ASN A 6 6.06 1.07 22.74
N GLY A 7 6.87 0.40 21.91
CA GLY A 7 8.27 0.12 22.22
C GLY A 7 8.51 -1.21 22.95
N VAL A 8 7.45 -1.87 23.42
CA VAL A 8 7.56 -3.07 24.27
C VAL A 8 6.83 -4.28 23.68
N ILE A 9 5.63 -4.09 23.13
CA ILE A 9 4.78 -5.18 22.64
C ILE A 9 4.82 -5.23 21.12
N VAL A 10 4.85 -6.42 20.54
CA VAL A 10 4.73 -6.64 19.09
C VAL A 10 3.39 -6.12 18.58
N VAL A 11 3.36 -5.66 17.32
CA VAL A 11 2.11 -5.26 16.69
C VAL A 11 1.12 -6.43 16.70
N SER A 12 -0.10 -6.17 17.16
CA SER A 12 -1.15 -7.18 17.31
C SER A 12 -2.52 -6.57 17.00
N GLY A 13 -3.57 -7.40 16.91
CA GLY A 13 -4.95 -6.92 16.68
C GLY A 13 -5.33 -6.68 15.22
N ILE A 14 -4.47 -7.01 14.25
CA ILE A 14 -4.75 -6.88 12.81
C ILE A 14 -6.02 -7.65 12.41
N SER A 15 -6.20 -8.88 12.92
CA SER A 15 -7.41 -9.67 12.63
C SER A 15 -8.68 -9.01 13.17
N LYS A 16 -8.61 -8.39 14.36
CA LYS A 16 -9.75 -7.64 14.94
C LYS A 16 -10.05 -6.37 14.14
N ALA A 17 -9.03 -5.73 13.58
CA ALA A 17 -9.21 -4.57 12.72
C ALA A 17 -9.84 -4.97 11.38
N LYS A 18 -9.35 -6.03 10.74
CA LYS A 18 -9.91 -6.57 9.49
C LYS A 18 -11.39 -6.94 9.64
N LYS A 19 -11.74 -7.65 10.73
CA LYS A 19 -13.15 -7.99 11.01
C LYS A 19 -14.05 -6.76 11.05
N ARG A 20 -13.62 -5.69 11.74
CA ARG A 20 -14.37 -4.42 11.82
C ARG A 20 -14.52 -3.74 10.46
N ILE A 21 -13.49 -3.85 9.59
CA ILE A 21 -13.58 -3.33 8.23
C ILE A 21 -14.57 -4.15 7.40
N ASP A 22 -14.54 -5.49 7.51
CA ASP A 22 -15.47 -6.36 6.79
C ASP A 22 -16.93 -6.07 7.16
N GLU A 23 -17.22 -5.94 8.46
CA GLU A 23 -18.54 -5.54 8.96
C GLU A 23 -18.98 -4.15 8.44
N ALA A 24 -18.04 -3.21 8.28
CA ALA A 24 -18.33 -1.90 7.71
C ALA A 24 -18.59 -1.96 6.20
N VAL A 25 -17.81 -2.76 5.47
CA VAL A 25 -17.99 -2.99 4.03
C VAL A 25 -19.34 -3.63 3.75
N GLU A 26 -19.71 -4.68 4.49
CA GLU A 26 -21.00 -5.36 4.33
C GLU A 26 -22.19 -4.40 4.52
N ARG A 27 -22.12 -3.56 5.55
CA ARG A 27 -23.13 -2.51 5.79
C ARG A 27 -23.21 -1.51 4.64
N ILE A 28 -22.07 -1.00 4.16
CA ILE A 28 -22.05 -0.05 3.03
C ILE A 28 -22.59 -0.70 1.75
N CYS A 29 -22.23 -1.96 1.50
CA CYS A 29 -22.75 -2.73 0.36
C CYS A 29 -24.27 -2.86 0.43
N ALA A 30 -24.82 -3.20 1.60
CA ALA A 30 -26.27 -3.29 1.81
C ALA A 30 -26.96 -1.92 1.62
N GLU A 31 -26.43 -0.86 2.22
CA GLU A 31 -26.99 0.50 2.12
C GLU A 31 -26.99 1.05 0.69
N LYS A 32 -25.94 0.76 -0.09
CA LYS A 32 -25.78 1.25 -1.47
C LYS A 32 -26.27 0.26 -2.53
N ASN A 33 -26.85 -0.87 -2.13
CA ASN A 33 -27.24 -1.97 -3.02
C ASN A 33 -26.10 -2.43 -3.96
N ILE A 34 -24.88 -2.48 -3.42
CA ILE A 34 -23.68 -2.96 -4.11
C ILE A 34 -23.52 -4.46 -3.79
N PRO A 35 -23.19 -5.32 -4.77
CA PRO A 35 -22.90 -6.72 -4.51
C PRO A 35 -21.81 -6.91 -3.44
N THR A 36 -21.93 -7.99 -2.66
CA THR A 36 -20.92 -8.35 -1.66
C THR A 36 -19.55 -8.50 -2.31
N ILE A 37 -18.54 -7.89 -1.69
CA ILE A 37 -17.17 -7.95 -2.18
C ILE A 37 -16.64 -9.39 -1.99
N PRO A 38 -15.97 -9.98 -2.99
CA PRO A 38 -15.30 -11.27 -2.84
C PRO A 38 -14.29 -11.27 -1.68
N HIS A 39 -13.93 -12.46 -1.17
CA HIS A 39 -12.95 -12.59 -0.11
C HIS A 39 -11.63 -11.88 -0.46
N TRP A 40 -11.14 -11.06 0.46
CA TRP A 40 -9.92 -10.26 0.31
C TRP A 40 -9.08 -10.23 1.59
N ARG A 41 -7.78 -10.01 1.44
CA ARG A 41 -6.81 -9.87 2.53
C ARG A 41 -6.28 -8.44 2.60
N MET A 42 -5.78 -8.03 3.76
CA MET A 42 -5.16 -6.70 3.94
C MET A 42 -4.07 -6.39 2.90
N HIS A 43 -3.34 -7.40 2.42
CA HIS A 43 -2.32 -7.23 1.39
C HIS A 43 -2.90 -6.77 0.04
N ASP A 44 -4.16 -7.07 -0.26
CA ASP A 44 -4.80 -6.65 -1.51
C ASP A 44 -5.02 -5.13 -1.57
N MET A 45 -5.05 -4.43 -0.43
CA MET A 45 -5.00 -2.96 -0.40
C MET A 45 -3.70 -2.44 -1.01
N ARG A 46 -2.55 -3.07 -0.69
CA ARG A 46 -1.25 -2.72 -1.26
C ARG A 46 -1.22 -3.00 -2.76
N ARG A 47 -1.81 -4.12 -3.21
CA ARG A 47 -1.91 -4.44 -4.64
C ARG A 47 -2.76 -3.41 -5.38
N THR A 48 -3.92 -3.07 -4.83
CA THR A 48 -4.82 -2.04 -5.36
C THR A 48 -4.10 -0.70 -5.49
N MET A 49 -3.38 -0.27 -4.44
CA MET A 49 -2.58 0.96 -4.47
C MET A 49 -1.57 0.95 -5.63
N VAL A 50 -0.83 -0.15 -5.82
CA VAL A 50 0.15 -0.27 -6.92
C VAL A 50 -0.54 -0.19 -8.28
N THR A 51 -1.66 -0.89 -8.48
CA THR A 51 -2.43 -0.82 -9.74
C THR A 51 -2.88 0.61 -10.02
N MET A 52 -3.45 1.30 -9.03
CA MET A 52 -3.92 2.68 -9.16
C MET A 52 -2.78 3.65 -9.50
N MET A 53 -1.63 3.52 -8.82
CA MET A 53 -0.46 4.36 -9.08
C MET A 53 0.09 4.19 -10.50
N ASN A 54 0.13 2.96 -11.01
CA ASN A 54 0.61 2.67 -12.37
C ASN A 54 -0.41 3.07 -13.44
N GLU A 55 -1.66 2.65 -13.28
CA GLU A 55 -2.65 2.71 -14.35
C GLU A 55 -3.39 4.05 -14.40
N GLN A 56 -3.77 4.60 -13.26
CA GLN A 56 -4.58 5.82 -13.20
C GLN A 56 -3.72 7.07 -13.03
N LEU A 57 -2.74 7.01 -12.13
CA LEU A 57 -1.91 8.17 -11.78
C LEU A 57 -0.64 8.29 -12.63
N LYS A 58 -0.31 7.26 -13.41
CA LYS A 58 0.88 7.21 -14.29
C LYS A 58 2.19 7.55 -13.57
N ILE A 59 2.31 7.12 -12.31
CA ILE A 59 3.52 7.35 -11.50
C ILE A 59 4.68 6.51 -12.07
N PRO A 60 5.89 7.06 -12.20
CA PRO A 60 7.04 6.30 -12.70
C PRO A 60 7.28 5.00 -11.89
N PRO A 61 7.55 3.85 -12.56
CA PRO A 61 7.65 2.55 -11.89
C PRO A 61 8.65 2.49 -10.74
N HIS A 62 9.77 3.20 -10.85
CA HIS A 62 10.79 3.25 -9.79
C HIS A 62 10.31 3.92 -8.51
N VAL A 63 9.38 4.89 -8.61
CA VAL A 63 8.73 5.54 -7.46
C VAL A 63 7.72 4.59 -6.83
N VAL A 64 6.93 3.90 -7.65
CA VAL A 64 5.96 2.89 -7.17
C VAL A 64 6.68 1.77 -6.41
N GLU A 65 7.75 1.22 -6.99
CA GLU A 65 8.63 0.21 -6.35
C GLU A 65 9.22 0.73 -5.03
N ALA A 66 9.55 2.02 -4.95
CA ALA A 66 10.03 2.65 -3.73
C ALA A 66 8.96 2.72 -2.64
N CYS A 67 7.72 3.15 -2.97
CA CYS A 67 6.61 3.20 -2.03
C CYS A 67 6.31 1.84 -1.41
N VAL A 68 6.54 0.78 -2.15
CA VAL A 68 6.29 -0.58 -1.69
C VAL A 68 7.52 -1.30 -1.14
N ASN A 69 8.63 -0.59 -1.00
CA ASN A 69 9.92 -1.09 -0.53
C ASN A 69 10.42 -2.34 -1.28
N HIS A 70 10.18 -2.37 -2.59
CA HIS A 70 10.78 -3.38 -3.46
C HIS A 70 12.23 -2.99 -3.80
N ILE A 71 13.09 -4.01 -3.87
CA ILE A 71 14.50 -3.90 -4.29
C ILE A 71 14.71 -4.60 -5.65
N SER A 72 13.64 -4.99 -6.33
CA SER A 72 13.64 -5.86 -7.51
C SER A 72 14.05 -5.21 -8.84
N GLY A 73 14.24 -3.88 -8.88
CA GLY A 73 14.62 -3.18 -10.11
C GLY A 73 16.13 -2.90 -10.21
N ALA A 74 16.69 -3.02 -11.42
CA ALA A 74 18.06 -2.58 -11.74
C ALA A 74 18.33 -1.10 -11.34
N ALA A 75 17.28 -0.29 -11.17
CA ALA A 75 17.34 1.10 -10.72
C ALA A 75 17.65 1.28 -9.22
N LYS A 76 17.47 0.25 -8.38
CA LYS A 76 17.77 0.29 -6.93
C LYS A 76 18.82 -0.74 -6.49
N MET A 77 19.28 -1.62 -7.38
CA MET A 77 20.40 -2.50 -7.09
C MET A 77 21.73 -1.75 -7.25
N GLY A 78 22.62 -1.92 -6.26
CA GLY A 78 23.96 -1.35 -6.27
C GLY A 78 24.03 0.15 -6.00
N VAL A 79 25.10 0.76 -6.50
CA VAL A 79 25.53 2.15 -6.22
C VAL A 79 24.48 3.22 -6.61
N ALA A 80 23.58 2.90 -7.54
CA ALA A 80 22.47 3.77 -7.95
C ALA A 80 21.47 4.09 -6.82
N GLY A 81 21.21 3.13 -5.92
CA GLY A 81 20.37 3.34 -4.74
C GLY A 81 21.00 4.27 -3.69
N VAL A 82 22.34 4.37 -3.68
CA VAL A 82 23.12 5.24 -2.79
C VAL A 82 23.16 6.69 -3.30
N TYR A 83 23.11 6.90 -4.62
CA TYR A 83 23.15 8.22 -5.26
C TYR A 83 21.80 8.84 -5.61
N ASN A 84 20.73 8.04 -5.69
CA ASN A 84 19.40 8.56 -5.98
C ASN A 84 18.77 9.23 -4.74
N LYS A 85 19.24 10.45 -4.45
CA LYS A 85 18.72 11.36 -3.40
C LYS A 85 17.76 12.42 -3.95
N ALA A 86 17.19 12.21 -5.13
CA ALA A 86 16.41 13.23 -5.80
C ALA A 86 15.16 13.61 -4.98
N PRO A 87 14.94 14.89 -4.63
CA PRO A 87 13.67 15.35 -4.11
C PRO A 87 12.68 15.36 -5.29
N TYR A 88 11.83 14.34 -5.38
CA TYR A 88 10.80 14.23 -6.41
C TYR A 88 9.63 15.18 -6.13
N LEU A 89 9.91 16.49 -6.17
CA LEU A 89 8.88 17.51 -6.27
C LEU A 89 9.11 18.27 -7.56
N ARG A 90 8.13 18.17 -8.46
CA ARG A 90 7.88 19.22 -9.44
C ARG A 90 6.38 19.50 -9.39
N VAL A 91 6.04 20.61 -8.73
CA VAL A 91 4.72 21.24 -8.84
C VAL A 91 4.58 21.68 -10.30
N VAL A 92 3.54 21.19 -10.96
CA VAL A 92 3.19 21.57 -12.33
C VAL A 92 2.60 22.98 -12.30
N LYS A 93 3.07 23.85 -13.19
CA LYS A 93 2.53 25.20 -13.44
C LYS A 93 1.11 25.14 -13.98
#